data_AF-A0A535PBI5-F1
#
_entry.id   AF-A0A535PBI5-F1
#
_cell.length_a   1.000
_cell.length_b   1.000
_cell.length_c   1.000
_cell.angle_alpha   90.00
_cell.angle_beta   90.00
_cell.angle_gamma   90.00
#
_symmetry.space_group_name_H-M   'P 1'
#
loop_
_entity.id
_entity.type
_entity.pdbx_description
1 polymer ?
#
loop_
_entity_poly.entity_id
_entity_poly.type
_entity_poly.pdbx_seq_one_letter_code
_entity_poly.pdbx_strand_id
1 'polypeptide(L)'
;MATSRQPEEARPADDVGRGLDAGRAVDAGQGPESALAPGTGQHVVVVSGLSGGGKTAAAKLFEDLGYAVVDNLPSELLPDLAELVSSDRERFSRVAIVLDVRSGDAPLAFAAMRGALEGRGIRPQVFFLEARDEVLIRRFSETRHRHPLADQRGIASSIAEERRLLDPVRDEADVVLDTSDLSLRELRETIFGHLGDPTEAEQLVIQLIS
;
A
#
# COMPACT_ATOMS: atom_id res chain seq x y z
N MET A 1 79.05 -18.23 -3.38
CA MET A 1 78.41 -18.93 -4.51
C MET A 1 77.54 -17.88 -5.22
N ALA A 2 77.98 -17.23 -6.31
CA ALA A 2 77.84 -17.70 -7.72
C ALA A 2 76.41 -18.19 -7.97
N THR A 3 75.56 -17.65 -8.85
CA THR A 3 75.71 -17.12 -10.22
C THR A 3 74.41 -16.34 -10.53
N SER A 4 74.38 -15.10 -11.03
CA SER A 4 74.60 -14.63 -12.42
C SER A 4 73.43 -14.88 -13.40
N ARG A 5 73.10 -13.79 -14.15
CA ARG A 5 72.38 -13.68 -15.46
C ARG A 5 70.85 -13.65 -15.40
N GLN A 6 70.19 -12.51 -15.61
CA GLN A 6 70.02 -11.64 -16.81
C GLN A 6 68.69 -11.92 -17.55
N PRO A 7 68.12 -10.89 -18.22
CA PRO A 7 66.68 -10.70 -18.48
C PRO A 7 66.27 -11.09 -19.90
N GLU A 8 64.97 -11.13 -20.20
CA GLU A 8 64.48 -11.20 -21.58
C GLU A 8 63.38 -10.15 -21.83
N GLU A 9 63.76 -9.17 -22.65
CA GLU A 9 62.93 -8.15 -23.26
C GLU A 9 61.97 -8.75 -24.32
N ALA A 10 60.76 -8.20 -24.36
CA ALA A 10 60.04 -7.66 -25.51
C ALA A 10 59.92 -8.53 -26.80
N ARG A 11 58.74 -8.71 -27.42
CA ARG A 11 58.01 -7.71 -28.22
C ARG A 11 56.76 -8.35 -28.87
N PRO A 12 55.86 -7.52 -29.48
CA PRO A 12 54.48 -7.86 -29.80
C PRO A 12 54.28 -8.40 -31.22
N ALA A 13 53.10 -8.95 -31.49
CA ALA A 13 52.54 -9.21 -32.82
C ALA A 13 51.01 -9.11 -32.68
N ASP A 14 50.39 -8.08 -33.27
CA ASP A 14 49.75 -8.09 -34.60
C ASP A 14 48.42 -8.87 -34.56
N ASP A 15 47.29 -8.17 -34.51
CA ASP A 15 46.45 -7.85 -35.67
C ASP A 15 46.01 -9.09 -36.44
N VAL A 16 44.69 -9.34 -36.49
CA VAL A 16 43.90 -9.51 -37.72
C VAL A 16 42.44 -9.76 -37.31
N GLY A 17 41.60 -8.77 -37.60
CA GLY A 17 40.47 -8.89 -38.52
C GLY A 17 39.40 -10.00 -38.34
N ARG A 18 38.16 -9.50 -38.22
CA ARG A 18 36.94 -9.94 -38.91
C ARG A 18 36.30 -11.29 -38.53
N GLY A 19 35.03 -11.18 -38.16
CA GLY A 19 33.99 -11.96 -38.85
C GLY A 19 32.95 -12.63 -37.96
N LEU A 20 31.81 -11.95 -37.83
CA LEU A 20 30.46 -12.49 -38.01
C LEU A 20 30.01 -13.77 -37.27
N ASP A 21 29.00 -13.53 -36.44
CA ASP A 21 27.72 -14.27 -36.36
C ASP A 21 27.64 -15.52 -35.47
N ALA A 22 26.79 -15.43 -34.43
CA ALA A 22 25.82 -16.45 -34.03
C ALA A 22 25.23 -16.08 -32.66
N GLY A 23 23.91 -15.91 -32.64
CA GLY A 23 23.16 -15.47 -31.47
C GLY A 23 23.10 -16.46 -30.31
N ARG A 24 22.87 -15.90 -29.13
CA ARG A 24 21.98 -16.46 -28.10
C ARG A 24 21.63 -15.36 -27.10
N ALA A 25 20.68 -14.52 -27.47
CA ALA A 25 19.94 -13.73 -26.49
C ALA A 25 19.09 -14.71 -25.68
N VAL A 26 19.31 -14.70 -24.38
CA VAL A 26 18.52 -15.41 -23.38
C VAL A 26 17.09 -14.85 -23.40
N ASP A 27 16.17 -15.72 -23.80
CA ASP A 27 14.72 -15.57 -23.66
C ASP A 27 14.37 -15.56 -22.16
N ALA A 28 14.17 -14.37 -21.60
CA ALA A 28 13.45 -14.18 -20.35
C ALA A 28 12.04 -13.75 -20.73
N GLY A 29 11.13 -14.72 -20.66
CA GLY A 29 9.76 -14.62 -21.13
C GLY A 29 9.06 -13.35 -20.65
N GLN A 30 8.49 -12.65 -21.63
CA GLN A 30 7.46 -11.63 -21.46
C GLN A 30 6.25 -12.28 -20.77
N GLY A 31 6.15 -12.11 -19.45
CA GLY A 31 4.87 -12.19 -18.76
C GLY A 31 3.99 -11.02 -19.23
N PRO A 32 2.66 -11.15 -19.25
CA PRO A 32 1.79 -10.13 -19.80
C PRO A 32 1.93 -8.86 -18.95
N GLU A 33 2.52 -7.81 -19.53
CA GLU A 33 2.34 -6.45 -19.07
C GLU A 33 0.84 -6.19 -19.05
N SER A 34 0.28 -6.19 -17.84
CA SER A 34 -1.11 -5.86 -17.56
C SER A 34 -1.37 -4.44 -18.05
N ALA A 35 -1.88 -4.34 -19.28
CA ALA A 35 -2.36 -3.12 -19.88
C ALA A 35 -3.61 -2.62 -19.12
N LEU A 36 -3.36 -1.88 -18.04
CA LEU A 36 -4.32 -0.92 -17.52
C LEU A 36 -3.70 0.45 -17.72
N ALA A 37 -4.27 1.23 -18.65
CA ALA A 37 -3.77 2.56 -19.00
C ALA A 37 -3.63 3.44 -17.75
N PRO A 38 -2.56 4.25 -17.63
CA PRO A 38 -2.44 5.19 -16.53
C PRO A 38 -3.59 6.19 -16.60
N GLY A 39 -4.54 6.05 -15.68
CA GLY A 39 -5.58 7.04 -15.44
C GLY A 39 -4.92 8.37 -15.07
N THR A 40 -5.42 9.46 -15.65
CA THR A 40 -4.92 10.81 -15.51
C THR A 40 -5.21 11.35 -14.12
N GLY A 41 -4.46 10.92 -13.11
CA GLY A 41 -4.55 11.44 -11.75
C GLY A 41 -3.83 10.53 -10.76
N GLN A 42 -3.09 11.14 -9.83
CA GLN A 42 -2.51 10.42 -8.70
C GLN A 42 -3.63 10.06 -7.71
N HIS A 43 -3.81 8.77 -7.46
CA HIS A 43 -4.79 8.25 -6.51
C HIS A 43 -4.08 7.71 -5.26
N VAL A 44 -4.32 8.40 -4.14
CA VAL A 44 -3.78 8.00 -2.83
C VAL A 44 -4.93 7.53 -1.97
N VAL A 45 -4.80 6.31 -1.46
CA VAL A 45 -5.75 5.73 -0.51
C VAL A 45 -5.07 5.60 0.83
N VAL A 46 -5.78 5.93 1.90
CA VAL A 46 -5.37 5.64 3.28
C VAL A 46 -6.34 4.62 3.84
N VAL A 47 -5.82 3.51 4.36
CA VAL A 47 -6.60 2.44 4.98
C VAL A 47 -6.27 2.41 6.47
N SER A 48 -7.26 2.67 7.31
CA SER A 48 -7.16 2.50 8.76
C SER A 48 -8.35 1.68 9.27
N GLY A 49 -8.48 1.54 10.58
CA GLY A 49 -9.55 0.77 11.20
C GLY A 49 -9.12 -0.06 12.40
N LEU A 50 -10.06 -0.79 12.96
CA LEU A 50 -9.86 -1.62 14.15
C LEU A 50 -8.98 -2.85 13.86
N SER A 51 -8.33 -3.36 14.90
CA SER A 51 -7.61 -4.63 14.85
C SER A 51 -8.58 -5.77 14.58
N GLY A 52 -8.37 -6.52 13.49
CA GLY A 52 -9.33 -7.53 13.02
C GLY A 52 -10.45 -7.00 12.11
N GLY A 53 -10.48 -5.70 11.84
CA GLY A 53 -11.43 -5.06 10.92
C GLY A 53 -11.19 -5.38 9.43
N GLY A 54 -10.11 -6.09 9.10
CA GLY A 54 -9.85 -6.52 7.71
C GLY A 54 -8.83 -5.66 6.95
N LYS A 55 -8.05 -4.80 7.63
CA LYS A 55 -6.97 -3.99 7.03
C LYS A 55 -6.02 -4.80 6.14
N THR A 56 -5.54 -5.96 6.62
CA THR A 56 -4.68 -6.85 5.83
C THR A 56 -5.35 -7.43 4.60
N ALA A 57 -6.66 -7.70 4.66
CA ALA A 57 -7.42 -8.14 3.49
C ALA A 57 -7.57 -6.99 2.49
N ALA A 58 -7.90 -5.79 2.96
CA ALA A 58 -7.97 -4.59 2.12
C ALA A 58 -6.62 -4.27 1.46
N ALA A 59 -5.51 -4.38 2.19
CA ALA A 59 -4.15 -4.21 1.66
C ALA A 59 -3.91 -5.11 0.44
N LYS A 60 -4.19 -6.41 0.57
CA LYS A 60 -4.06 -7.36 -0.55
C LYS A 60 -4.99 -7.03 -1.72
N LEU A 61 -6.22 -6.56 -1.43
CA LEU A 61 -7.14 -6.14 -2.47
C LEU A 61 -6.62 -4.91 -3.22
N PHE A 62 -5.98 -3.96 -2.53
CA PHE A 62 -5.33 -2.83 -3.17
C PHE A 62 -4.12 -3.25 -4.03
N GLU A 63 -3.30 -4.20 -3.56
CA GLU A 63 -2.23 -4.81 -4.37
C GLU A 63 -2.80 -5.42 -5.66
N ASP A 64 -3.86 -6.22 -5.56
CA ASP A 64 -4.55 -6.84 -6.71
C ASP A 64 -5.13 -5.80 -7.68
N LEU A 65 -5.45 -4.60 -7.20
CA LEU A 65 -5.95 -3.48 -7.98
C LEU A 65 -4.83 -2.60 -8.59
N GLY A 66 -3.56 -3.01 -8.39
CA GLY A 66 -2.39 -2.33 -8.94
C GLY A 66 -1.91 -1.14 -8.12
N TYR A 67 -2.28 -1.05 -6.83
CA TYR A 67 -1.74 -0.02 -5.94
C TYR A 67 -0.39 -0.48 -5.37
N ALA A 68 0.56 0.45 -5.27
CA ALA A 68 1.70 0.28 -4.38
C ALA A 68 1.21 0.34 -2.93
N VAL A 69 1.31 -0.76 -2.19
CA VAL A 69 0.88 -0.82 -0.80
C VAL A 69 2.04 -0.56 0.15
N VAL A 70 1.82 0.35 1.10
CA VAL A 70 2.75 0.66 2.18
C VAL A 70 2.04 0.37 3.51
N ASP A 71 2.54 -0.58 4.29
CA ASP A 71 1.96 -1.01 5.56
C ASP A 71 3.03 -0.99 6.68
N ASN A 72 2.59 -0.94 7.93
CA ASN A 72 3.39 -1.04 9.14
C ASN A 72 4.51 0.01 9.22
N LEU A 73 4.24 1.22 8.70
CA LEU A 73 5.17 2.33 8.77
C LEU A 73 5.04 3.04 10.12
N PRO A 74 6.15 3.28 10.85
CA PRO A 74 6.14 4.16 12.02
C PRO A 74 5.53 5.52 11.70
N SER A 75 4.75 6.07 12.63
CA SER A 75 4.10 7.39 12.47
C SER A 75 5.09 8.51 12.15
N GLU A 76 6.31 8.41 12.66
CA GLU A 76 7.41 9.35 12.43
C GLU A 76 7.86 9.44 10.96
N LEU A 77 7.67 8.37 10.17
CA LEU A 77 8.08 8.30 8.77
C LEU A 77 6.94 8.66 7.79
N LEU A 78 5.74 8.92 8.32
CA LEU A 78 4.60 9.33 7.51
C LEU A 78 4.85 10.63 6.72
N PRO A 79 5.48 11.68 7.27
CA PRO A 79 5.81 12.88 6.51
C PRO A 79 6.75 12.62 5.32
N ASP A 80 7.78 11.79 5.52
CA ASP A 80 8.74 11.44 4.47
C ASP A 80 8.06 10.66 3.34
N LEU A 81 7.13 9.76 3.70
CA LEU A 81 6.31 9.05 2.72
C LEU A 81 5.42 10.02 1.92
N ALA A 82 4.78 10.99 2.59
CA ALA A 82 3.97 12.00 1.91
C ALA A 82 4.79 12.84 0.92
N GLU A 83 6.02 13.18 1.29
CA GLU A 83 6.97 13.87 0.41
C GLU A 83 7.33 13.00 -0.79
N LEU A 84 7.71 11.75 -0.57
CA LEU A 84 8.06 10.82 -1.63
C LEU A 84 6.91 10.64 -2.63
N VAL A 85 5.70 10.35 -2.13
CA VAL A 85 4.49 10.20 -2.95
C VAL A 85 4.22 11.45 -3.78
N SER A 86 4.46 12.65 -3.22
CA SER A 86 4.23 13.90 -3.94
C SER A 86 5.30 14.23 -4.99
N SER A 87 6.54 13.81 -4.76
CA SER A 87 7.70 14.12 -5.59
C SER A 87 7.76 13.27 -6.87
N ASP A 88 7.22 12.05 -6.82
CA ASP A 88 7.28 11.08 -7.92
C ASP A 88 5.87 10.56 -8.24
N ARG A 89 5.05 11.43 -8.82
CA ARG A 89 3.63 11.17 -9.09
C ARG A 89 3.38 10.07 -10.13
N GLU A 90 4.33 9.82 -11.02
CA GLU A 90 4.23 8.75 -12.01
C GLU A 90 4.42 7.39 -11.33
N ARG A 91 5.49 7.25 -10.52
CA ARG A 91 5.75 6.02 -9.76
C ARG A 91 4.69 5.75 -8.71
N PHE A 92 4.20 6.80 -8.03
CA PHE A 92 3.16 6.71 -7.02
C PHE A 92 1.80 7.18 -7.55
N SER A 93 1.50 6.84 -8.79
CA SER A 93 0.21 7.16 -9.42
C SER A 93 -0.96 6.46 -8.74
N ARG A 94 -0.74 5.28 -8.15
CA ARG A 94 -1.69 4.56 -7.30
C ARG A 94 -0.97 4.02 -6.07
N VAL A 95 -1.26 4.57 -4.90
CA VAL A 95 -0.64 4.15 -3.63
C VAL A 95 -1.70 3.98 -2.55
N ALA A 96 -1.61 2.90 -1.78
CA ALA A 96 -2.46 2.64 -0.63
C ALA A 96 -1.59 2.54 0.63
N ILE A 97 -1.88 3.41 1.60
CA ILE A 97 -1.14 3.55 2.84
C ILE A 97 -1.97 2.95 3.96
N VAL A 98 -1.52 1.83 4.50
CA VAL A 98 -2.18 1.14 5.61
C VAL A 98 -1.60 1.67 6.91
N LEU A 99 -2.45 2.32 7.70
CA LEU A 99 -2.10 2.86 9.00
C LEU A 99 -2.52 1.89 10.10
N ASP A 100 -1.54 1.27 10.75
CA ASP A 100 -1.74 0.48 11.96
C ASP A 100 -1.48 1.34 13.20
N VAL A 101 -2.54 2.00 13.64
CA VAL A 101 -2.48 3.04 14.67
C VAL A 101 -2.65 2.41 16.06
N ARG A 102 -1.61 1.72 16.51
CA ARG A 102 -1.57 1.02 17.82
C ARG A 102 -1.02 1.88 18.97
N SER A 103 -0.81 3.17 18.76
CA SER A 103 -0.24 4.10 19.75
C SER A 103 -1.18 5.27 20.01
N GLY A 104 -1.10 5.88 21.21
CA GLY A 104 -1.96 6.99 21.63
C GLY A 104 -1.89 8.24 20.73
N ASP A 105 -0.90 8.31 19.85
CA ASP A 105 -0.67 9.43 18.94
C ASP A 105 -1.36 9.24 17.57
N ALA A 106 -2.23 8.24 17.48
CA ALA A 106 -2.87 7.78 16.26
C ALA A 106 -3.61 8.87 15.46
N PRO A 107 -4.53 9.64 16.07
CA PRO A 107 -5.18 10.76 15.38
C PRO A 107 -4.21 11.82 14.89
N LEU A 108 -3.17 12.12 15.68
CA LEU A 108 -2.17 13.12 15.33
C LEU A 108 -1.35 12.71 14.10
N ALA A 109 -0.92 11.45 14.08
CA ALA A 109 -0.18 10.87 12.96
C ALA A 109 -1.01 10.86 11.66
N PHE A 110 -2.29 10.47 11.76
CA PHE A 110 -3.22 10.51 10.64
C PHE A 110 -3.44 11.94 10.14
N ALA A 111 -3.75 12.89 11.03
CA ALA A 111 -3.98 14.29 10.66
C ALA A 111 -2.75 14.93 10.02
N ALA A 112 -1.55 14.64 10.55
CA ALA A 112 -0.29 15.12 9.97
C ALA A 112 -0.06 14.56 8.56
N MET A 113 -0.29 13.26 8.36
CA MET A 113 -0.18 12.62 7.03
C MET A 113 -1.19 13.22 6.06
N ARG A 114 -2.47 13.29 6.45
CA ARG A 114 -3.54 13.87 5.62
C ARG A 114 -3.21 15.31 5.23
N GLY A 115 -2.86 16.15 6.20
CA GLY A 115 -2.48 17.55 5.97
C GLY A 115 -1.24 17.69 5.09
N ALA A 116 -0.24 16.81 5.23
CA ALA A 116 0.94 16.80 4.38
C ALA A 116 0.62 16.48 2.91
N LEU A 117 -0.28 15.53 2.66
CA LEU A 117 -0.74 15.21 1.32
C LEU A 117 -1.60 16.33 0.74
N GLU A 118 -2.56 16.83 1.51
CA GLU A 118 -3.48 17.90 1.08
C GLU A 118 -2.75 19.20 0.78
N GLY A 119 -1.76 19.58 1.61
CA GLY A 119 -0.90 20.74 1.37
C GLY A 119 -0.09 20.66 0.06
N ARG A 120 0.01 19.47 -0.53
CA ARG A 120 0.68 19.20 -1.81
C ARG A 120 -0.32 18.96 -2.95
N GLY A 121 -1.59 19.28 -2.73
CA GLY A 121 -2.66 19.13 -3.72
C GLY A 121 -3.09 17.69 -3.95
N ILE A 122 -2.79 16.78 -3.02
CA ILE A 122 -3.21 15.38 -3.07
C ILE A 122 -4.29 15.20 -2.01
N ARG A 123 -5.52 14.87 -2.42
CA ARG A 123 -6.57 14.51 -1.46
C ARG A 123 -6.62 12.99 -1.34
N PRO A 124 -6.12 12.41 -0.25
CA PRO A 124 -6.23 10.98 -0.05
C PRO A 124 -7.69 10.60 0.20
N GLN A 125 -8.14 9.48 -0.35
CA GLN A 125 -9.40 8.87 0.05
C GLN A 125 -9.16 7.94 1.24
N VAL A 126 -9.87 8.17 2.34
CA VAL A 126 -9.66 7.52 3.62
C VAL A 126 -10.74 6.45 3.86
N PHE A 127 -10.31 5.21 3.96
CA PHE A 127 -11.14 4.07 4.33
C PHE A 127 -10.88 3.69 5.78
N PHE A 128 -11.95 3.59 6.57
CA PHE A 128 -11.90 3.09 7.94
C PHE A 128 -12.66 1.76 8.04
N LEU A 129 -11.97 0.70 8.41
CA LEU A 129 -12.55 -0.64 8.49
C LEU A 129 -12.89 -1.01 9.93
N GLU A 130 -14.15 -1.34 10.16
CA GLU A 130 -14.64 -1.80 11.47
C GLU A 130 -15.41 -3.11 11.35
N ALA A 131 -15.72 -3.71 12.49
CA ALA A 131 -16.67 -4.82 12.61
C ALA A 131 -17.24 -4.82 14.02
N ARG A 132 -18.31 -5.57 14.26
CA ARG A 132 -18.89 -5.79 15.60
C ARG A 132 -17.88 -6.45 16.53
N ASP A 133 -17.93 -6.11 17.81
CA ASP A 133 -16.96 -6.57 18.81
C ASP A 133 -16.86 -8.10 18.88
N GLU A 134 -18.00 -8.79 18.82
CA GLU A 134 -18.05 -10.26 18.79
C GLU A 134 -17.29 -10.86 17.59
N VAL A 135 -17.35 -10.20 16.43
CA VAL A 135 -16.62 -10.60 15.23
C VAL A 135 -15.13 -10.33 15.38
N LEU A 136 -14.76 -9.16 15.92
CA LEU A 136 -13.36 -8.80 16.18
C LEU A 136 -12.70 -9.76 17.18
N ILE A 137 -13.37 -10.06 18.29
CA ILE A 137 -12.91 -11.02 19.30
C ILE A 137 -12.64 -12.39 18.67
N ARG A 138 -13.59 -12.87 17.84
CA ARG A 138 -13.45 -14.13 17.11
C ARG A 138 -12.25 -14.11 16.15
N ARG A 139 -12.15 -13.11 15.28
CA ARG A 139 -11.03 -12.97 14.30
C ARG A 139 -9.67 -12.86 14.99
N PHE A 140 -9.61 -12.16 16.12
CA PHE A 140 -8.40 -12.02 16.92
C PHE A 140 -7.96 -13.37 17.52
N SER A 141 -8.93 -14.18 17.95
CA SER A 141 -8.69 -15.52 18.49
C SER A 141 -8.23 -16.51 17.40
N GLU A 142 -8.73 -16.38 16.16
CA GLU A 142 -8.38 -17.25 15.03
C GLU A 142 -6.96 -16.97 14.48
N THR A 143 -6.53 -15.71 14.49
CA THR A 143 -5.23 -15.28 13.91
C THR A 143 -4.03 -15.54 14.83
N ARG A 144 -4.22 -15.69 16.14
CA ARG A 144 -3.15 -16.05 17.09
C ARG A 144 -3.30 -17.48 17.59
N HIS A 145 -2.66 -18.43 16.90
CA HIS A 145 -2.57 -19.85 17.29
C HIS A 145 -1.79 -20.14 18.61
N ARG A 146 -1.52 -19.16 19.47
CA ARG A 146 -0.75 -19.36 20.72
C ARG A 146 -1.17 -18.39 21.82
N HIS A 147 -2.09 -18.85 22.67
CA HIS A 147 -2.01 -18.92 24.14
C HIS A 147 -3.43 -18.92 24.72
N PRO A 148 -3.90 -20.03 25.31
CA PRO A 148 -5.27 -20.19 25.83
C PRO A 148 -5.56 -19.40 27.12
N LEU A 149 -4.83 -18.30 27.38
CA LEU A 149 -4.93 -17.47 28.58
C LEU A 149 -5.00 -15.94 28.31
N ALA A 150 -5.19 -15.51 27.06
CA ALA A 150 -5.70 -14.16 26.84
C ALA A 150 -7.17 -14.15 27.29
N ASP A 151 -7.45 -13.65 28.51
CA ASP A 151 -8.82 -13.54 29.04
C ASP A 151 -9.68 -12.81 28.00
N GLN A 152 -10.79 -13.38 27.56
CA GLN A 152 -11.68 -12.76 26.56
C GLN A 152 -12.12 -11.37 27.03
N ARG A 153 -12.21 -11.16 28.35
CA ARG A 153 -12.44 -9.84 28.95
C ARG A 153 -11.35 -8.83 28.61
N GLY A 154 -10.09 -9.26 28.56
CA GLY A 154 -8.95 -8.44 28.14
C GLY A 154 -9.04 -8.03 26.67
N ILE A 155 -9.43 -8.97 25.79
CA ILE A 155 -9.61 -8.68 24.35
C ILE A 155 -10.76 -7.67 24.16
N ALA A 156 -11.90 -7.90 24.82
CA ALA A 156 -13.05 -6.99 24.74
C ALA A 156 -12.69 -5.58 25.25
N SER A 157 -11.97 -5.47 26.37
CA SER A 157 -11.51 -4.17 26.87
C SER A 157 -10.54 -3.48 25.90
N SER A 158 -9.62 -4.23 25.27
CA SER A 158 -8.69 -3.66 24.30
C SER A 158 -9.41 -3.18 23.04
N ILE A 159 -10.45 -3.88 22.57
CA ILE A 159 -11.26 -3.42 21.43
C ILE A 159 -12.00 -2.13 21.79
N ALA A 160 -12.58 -2.06 22.99
CA ALA A 160 -13.27 -0.85 23.44
C ALA A 160 -12.33 0.36 23.56
N GLU A 161 -11.11 0.14 24.05
CA GLU A 161 -10.06 1.16 24.10
C GLU A 161 -9.61 1.58 22.70
N GLU A 162 -9.39 0.63 21.80
CA GLU A 162 -8.98 0.90 20.42
C GLU A 162 -10.03 1.73 19.67
N ARG A 163 -11.33 1.40 19.83
CA ARG A 163 -12.43 2.22 19.30
C ARG A 163 -12.30 3.66 19.75
N ARG A 164 -12.23 3.87 21.07
CA ARG A 164 -12.13 5.22 21.64
C ARG A 164 -10.92 6.00 21.12
N LEU A 165 -9.78 5.33 20.94
CA LEU A 165 -8.56 5.95 20.41
C LEU A 165 -8.68 6.30 18.92
N LEU A 166 -9.41 5.49 18.15
CA LEU A 166 -9.57 5.64 16.70
C LEU A 166 -10.83 6.41 16.29
N ASP A 167 -11.75 6.72 17.20
CA ASP A 167 -12.95 7.51 16.94
C ASP A 167 -12.65 8.81 16.15
N PRO A 168 -11.59 9.59 16.46
CA PRO A 168 -11.27 10.78 15.67
C PRO A 168 -10.88 10.45 14.21
N VAL A 169 -10.18 9.34 14.00
CA VAL A 169 -9.79 8.89 12.65
C VAL A 169 -11.01 8.39 11.88
N ARG A 170 -11.93 7.71 12.59
CA ARG A 170 -13.21 7.23 12.04
C ARG A 170 -14.10 8.39 11.60
N ASP A 171 -14.20 9.44 12.41
CA ASP A 171 -15.02 10.63 12.13
C ASP A 171 -14.51 11.42 10.92
N GLU A 172 -13.21 11.37 10.67
CA GLU A 172 -12.56 12.02 9.53
C GLU A 172 -12.50 11.16 8.27
N ALA A 173 -12.90 9.88 8.34
CA ALA A 173 -12.84 8.96 7.22
C ALA A 173 -13.90 9.28 6.15
N ASP A 174 -13.51 9.18 4.88
CA ASP A 174 -14.44 9.37 3.77
C ASP A 174 -15.39 8.17 3.63
N VAL A 175 -14.91 6.98 3.96
CA VAL A 175 -15.67 5.72 3.88
C VAL A 175 -15.44 4.90 5.15
N VAL A 176 -16.52 4.62 5.88
CA VAL A 176 -16.51 3.67 7.01
C VAL A 176 -17.16 2.36 6.55
N LEU A 177 -16.39 1.27 6.60
CA LEU A 177 -16.83 -0.05 6.16
C LEU A 177 -17.02 -1.00 7.35
N ASP A 178 -18.26 -1.43 7.58
CA ASP A 178 -18.54 -2.55 8.48
C ASP A 178 -18.29 -3.88 7.75
N THR A 179 -17.25 -4.58 8.18
CA THR A 179 -16.82 -5.86 7.62
C THR A 179 -17.39 -7.07 8.37
N SER A 180 -18.32 -6.88 9.30
CA SER A 180 -18.84 -7.95 10.17
C SER A 180 -19.33 -9.17 9.40
N ASP A 181 -20.11 -8.94 8.36
CA ASP A 181 -20.79 -9.98 7.57
C ASP A 181 -20.27 -10.07 6.13
N LEU A 182 -19.22 -9.31 5.81
CA LEU A 182 -18.66 -9.30 4.45
C LEU A 182 -17.73 -10.49 4.24
N SER A 183 -17.98 -11.23 3.17
CA SER A 183 -16.98 -12.11 2.57
C SER A 183 -15.86 -11.29 1.91
N LEU A 184 -14.72 -11.92 1.61
CA LEU A 184 -13.63 -11.24 0.90
C LEU A 184 -14.06 -10.71 -0.47
N ARG A 185 -14.98 -11.41 -1.15
CA ARG A 185 -15.53 -10.98 -2.44
C ARG A 185 -16.38 -9.72 -2.26
N GLU A 186 -17.27 -9.70 -1.27
CA GLU A 186 -18.12 -8.53 -1.00
C GLU A 186 -17.30 -7.34 -0.51
N LEU A 187 -16.26 -7.57 0.29
CA LEU A 187 -15.32 -6.52 0.69
C LEU A 187 -14.62 -5.91 -0.54
N ARG A 188 -14.18 -6.75 -1.49
CA ARG A 188 -13.59 -6.28 -2.75
C ARG A 188 -14.57 -5.45 -3.56
N GLU A 189 -15.79 -5.95 -3.76
CA GLU A 189 -16.84 -5.26 -4.50
C GLU A 189 -17.20 -3.92 -3.84
N THR A 190 -17.27 -3.89 -2.50
CA THR A 190 -17.56 -2.69 -1.72
C THR A 190 -16.44 -1.65 -1.85
N ILE A 191 -15.17 -2.06 -1.63
CA ILE A 191 -14.01 -1.17 -1.81
C ILE A 191 -13.99 -0.63 -3.24
N PHE A 192 -14.17 -1.49 -4.24
CA PHE A 192 -14.14 -1.09 -5.64
C PHE A 192 -15.25 -0.08 -5.98
N GLY A 193 -16.47 -0.29 -5.49
CA GLY A 193 -17.58 0.65 -5.68
C GLY A 193 -17.32 2.03 -5.07
N HIS A 194 -16.51 2.12 -4.01
CA HIS A 194 -16.14 3.38 -3.38
C HIS A 194 -14.96 4.09 -4.02
N LEU A 195 -14.06 3.38 -4.70
CA LEU A 195 -12.93 4.02 -5.38
C LEU A 195 -13.41 4.91 -6.54
N GLY A 196 -14.61 4.64 -7.07
CA GLY A 196 -15.12 5.29 -8.27
C GLY A 196 -14.26 4.91 -9.48
N ASP A 197 -14.87 4.66 -10.63
CA ASP A 197 -14.04 4.60 -11.83
C ASP A 197 -13.47 6.00 -12.07
N PRO A 198 -12.14 6.20 -12.15
CA PRO A 198 -11.56 7.51 -12.50
C PRO A 198 -12.01 8.00 -13.88
N THR A 199 -12.66 7.14 -14.67
CA THR A 199 -13.28 7.43 -15.96
C THR A 199 -14.73 7.93 -15.89
N GLU A 200 -15.44 7.79 -14.76
CA GLU A 200 -16.86 8.19 -14.65
C GLU A 200 -17.06 9.61 -14.09
N ALA A 201 -16.02 10.26 -13.58
CA ALA A 201 -16.10 11.64 -13.10
C ALA A 201 -16.36 12.67 -14.24
N GLU A 202 -16.24 12.27 -15.50
CA GLU A 202 -16.67 13.05 -16.66
C GLU A 202 -18.00 12.53 -17.22
N GLN A 203 -19.13 12.81 -16.58
CA GLN A 203 -20.43 13.12 -17.20
C GLN A 203 -21.57 13.04 -16.17
N LEU A 204 -21.74 14.10 -15.39
CA LEU A 204 -23.03 14.39 -14.77
C LEU A 204 -23.56 15.69 -15.38
N VAL A 205 -24.13 15.58 -16.58
CA VAL A 205 -24.84 16.68 -17.25
C VAL A 205 -26.26 16.73 -16.67
N ILE A 206 -26.49 17.62 -15.70
CA ILE A 206 -27.84 17.92 -15.22
C ILE A 206 -28.42 19.00 -16.13
N GLN A 207 -29.32 18.60 -17.03
CA GLN A 207 -30.04 19.54 -17.88
C GLN A 207 -31.35 19.96 -17.18
N LEU A 208 -31.36 21.16 -16.61
CA LEU A 208 -32.57 21.80 -16.11
C LEU A 208 -33.37 22.34 -17.30
N ILE A 209 -34.57 21.81 -17.49
CA ILE A 209 -35.57 22.36 -18.41
C ILE A 209 -36.49 23.25 -17.55
N SER A 210 -36.55 24.55 -17.86
CA SER A 210 -37.55 25.50 -17.30
C SER A 210 -38.85 25.47 -18.08
#